data_AF-A0A7S4G6K3-F1
#
_entry.id   AF-A0A7S4G6K3-F1
#
_cell.length_a   1.000
_cell.length_b   1.000
_cell.length_c   1.000
_cell.angle_alpha   90.00
_cell.angle_beta   90.00
_cell.angle_gamma   90.00
#
_symmetry.space_group_name_H-M   'P 1'
#
loop_
_entity.id
_entity.type
_entity.pdbx_description
1 polymer ?
#
loop_
_entity_poly.entity_id
_entity_poly.type
_entity_poly.pdbx_seq_one_letter_code
_entity_poly.pdbx_strand_id
1 'polypeptide(L)'
;GPVAEASAENQVALCGALRAMRIDSVVAVDLGGDSLTGGIDFKGSDPEMGRDRQVLQALRASGLPCVHVVLGPGCDGESAIDAMRRAVREADERGALLGVLPQMLGIVPAMAGLAASLSPNRTPNIIQRAMVREAEAAGGDAAAPEGEAGLCSITRHGQTQAVP
;
A
#
# COMPACT_ATOMS: atom_id res chain seq x y z
N GLY A 1 -11.87 8.38 -23.52
CA GLY A 1 -12.62 7.52 -22.60
C GLY A 1 -12.35 8.04 -21.20
N PRO A 2 -13.34 8.12 -20.31
CA PRO A 2 -13.25 8.95 -19.10
C PRO A 2 -12.04 8.63 -18.22
N VAL A 3 -11.65 7.36 -18.12
CA VAL A 3 -10.43 6.91 -17.41
C VAL A 3 -9.16 7.48 -18.02
N ALA A 4 -9.02 7.36 -19.34
CA ALA A 4 -7.83 7.83 -20.06
C ALA A 4 -7.70 9.36 -20.00
N GLU A 5 -8.83 10.08 -20.03
CA GLU A 5 -8.85 11.54 -19.92
C GLU A 5 -8.44 12.01 -18.52
N ALA A 6 -9.08 11.49 -17.46
CA ALA A 6 -8.73 11.84 -16.08
C ALA A 6 -7.28 11.47 -15.73
N SER A 7 -6.82 10.30 -16.18
CA SER A 7 -5.44 9.85 -15.97
C SER A 7 -4.44 10.77 -16.69
N ALA A 8 -4.74 11.20 -17.92
CA ALA A 8 -3.88 12.11 -18.67
C ALA A 8 -3.79 13.50 -18.01
N GLU A 9 -4.91 14.06 -17.55
CA GLU A 9 -4.94 15.34 -16.85
C GLU A 9 -4.13 15.31 -15.55
N ASN A 10 -4.35 14.28 -14.73
CA ASN A 10 -3.61 14.09 -13.48
C ASN A 10 -2.11 13.87 -13.73
N GLN A 11 -1.76 13.09 -14.75
CA GLN A 11 -0.38 12.87 -15.14
C GLN A 11 0.30 14.18 -15.55
N VAL A 12 -0.35 15.03 -16.36
CA VAL A 12 0.22 16.32 -16.77
C VAL A 12 0.47 17.21 -15.57
N ALA A 13 -0.50 17.35 -14.67
CA ALA A 13 -0.40 18.19 -13.48
C ALA A 13 0.71 17.71 -12.52
N LEU A 14 0.72 16.42 -12.17
CA LEU A 14 1.70 15.84 -11.26
C LEU A 14 3.10 15.87 -11.85
N CYS A 15 3.29 15.46 -13.10
CA CYS A 15 4.60 15.50 -13.75
C CYS A 15 5.14 16.95 -13.82
N GLY A 16 4.27 17.93 -14.08
CA GLY A 16 4.64 19.34 -14.08
C GLY A 16 5.14 19.80 -12.72
N ALA A 17 4.43 19.46 -11.65
CA ALA A 17 4.81 19.79 -10.27
C ALA A 17 6.14 19.13 -9.86
N LEU A 18 6.30 17.82 -10.12
CA LEU A 18 7.51 17.07 -9.76
C LEU A 18 8.75 17.66 -10.46
N ARG A 19 8.64 18.01 -11.75
CA ARG A 19 9.72 18.67 -12.51
C ARG A 19 10.08 20.04 -11.93
N ALA A 20 9.08 20.83 -11.54
CA ALA A 20 9.30 22.15 -10.95
C ALA A 20 10.04 22.07 -9.60
N MET A 21 9.78 21.02 -8.82
CA MET A 21 10.44 20.80 -7.52
C MET A 21 11.89 20.31 -7.64
N ARG A 22 12.35 19.89 -8.82
CA ARG A 22 13.72 19.36 -9.05
C ARG A 22 14.09 18.23 -8.09
N ILE A 23 13.17 17.29 -7.89
CA ILE A 23 13.41 16.10 -7.07
C ILE A 23 14.11 15.01 -7.89
N ASP A 24 15.01 14.26 -7.25
CA ASP A 24 15.76 13.18 -7.90
C ASP A 24 15.09 11.80 -7.74
N SER A 25 14.23 11.65 -6.73
CA SER A 25 13.49 10.41 -6.46
C SER A 25 12.23 10.66 -5.62
N VAL A 26 11.34 9.68 -5.62
CA VAL A 26 10.09 9.68 -4.86
C VAL A 26 10.01 8.44 -3.98
N VAL A 27 9.64 8.63 -2.71
CA VAL A 27 9.14 7.55 -1.86
C VAL A 27 7.64 7.79 -1.64
N ALA A 28 6.82 7.01 -2.33
CA ALA A 28 5.37 7.05 -2.19
C ALA A 28 4.94 6.10 -1.08
N VAL A 29 4.27 6.62 -0.06
CA VAL A 29 3.74 5.83 1.05
C VAL A 29 2.22 5.80 0.94
N ASP A 30 1.70 4.60 0.70
CA ASP A 30 0.27 4.29 0.69
C ASP A 30 -0.08 3.53 1.97
N LEU A 31 -1.16 3.93 2.62
CA LEU A 31 -1.68 3.25 3.79
C LEU A 31 -2.96 2.55 3.37
N GLY A 32 -3.08 1.25 3.64
CA GLY A 32 -4.24 0.46 3.21
C GLY A 32 -4.09 -0.15 1.81
N GLY A 33 -3.36 0.48 0.89
CA GLY A 33 -2.99 -0.15 -0.37
C GLY A 33 -3.98 0.09 -1.51
N ASP A 34 -4.75 1.17 -1.45
CA ASP A 34 -5.73 1.50 -2.49
C ASP A 34 -5.08 1.86 -3.82
N SER A 35 -3.83 2.31 -3.81
CA SER A 35 -3.07 2.48 -5.05
C SER A 35 -2.80 1.13 -5.77
N LEU A 36 -2.93 0.00 -5.07
CA LEU A 36 -2.81 -1.33 -5.64
C LEU A 36 -4.16 -1.87 -6.13
N THR A 37 -5.26 -1.54 -5.47
CA THR A 37 -6.58 -2.19 -5.70
C THR A 37 -7.62 -1.28 -6.35
N GLY A 38 -7.45 0.04 -6.27
CA GLY A 38 -8.43 1.05 -6.68
C GLY A 38 -9.32 1.60 -5.56
N GLY A 39 -9.27 1.03 -4.35
CA GLY A 39 -10.07 1.45 -3.18
C GLY A 39 -11.59 1.27 -3.34
N ILE A 40 -12.38 1.91 -2.45
CA ILE A 40 -13.87 1.89 -2.48
C ILE A 40 -14.49 3.05 -3.26
N ASP A 41 -13.69 4.04 -3.65
CA ASP A 41 -14.16 5.30 -4.24
C ASP A 41 -14.99 5.10 -5.51
N PHE A 42 -14.92 3.92 -6.14
CA PHE A 42 -15.66 3.59 -7.36
C PHE A 42 -16.29 2.19 -7.29
N LYS A 43 -17.45 2.09 -6.62
CA LYS A 43 -18.30 0.88 -6.63
C LYS A 43 -18.83 0.58 -8.04
N GLY A 44 -18.03 -0.11 -8.85
CA GLY A 44 -18.40 -0.60 -10.19
C GLY A 44 -17.88 0.21 -11.38
N SER A 45 -17.12 1.29 -11.13
CA SER A 45 -16.32 1.96 -12.17
C SER A 45 -14.92 1.36 -12.15
N ASP A 46 -14.32 1.19 -13.32
CA ASP A 46 -12.95 0.69 -13.53
C ASP A 46 -11.98 1.05 -12.37
N PRO A 47 -11.31 0.09 -11.70
CA PRO A 47 -10.35 0.35 -10.62
C PRO A 47 -9.24 1.35 -10.98
N GLU A 48 -8.93 1.52 -12.26
CA GLU A 48 -7.98 2.54 -12.73
C GLU A 48 -8.51 3.98 -12.54
N MET A 49 -9.79 4.16 -12.20
CA MET A 49 -10.36 5.45 -11.77
C MET A 49 -10.03 5.82 -10.33
N GLY A 50 -9.56 4.87 -9.53
CA GLY A 50 -9.17 5.13 -8.15
C GLY A 50 -8.13 6.25 -8.10
N ARG A 51 -8.35 7.26 -7.25
CA ARG A 51 -7.46 8.42 -7.14
C ARG A 51 -6.01 7.99 -6.91
N ASP A 52 -5.81 7.06 -5.99
CA ASP A 52 -4.49 6.60 -5.57
C ASP A 52 -3.80 5.78 -6.68
N ARG A 53 -4.59 5.05 -7.48
CA ARG A 53 -4.15 4.40 -8.73
C ARG A 53 -3.68 5.43 -9.76
N GLN A 54 -4.46 6.49 -10.01
CA GLN A 54 -4.10 7.55 -10.95
C GLN A 54 -2.84 8.30 -10.53
N VAL A 55 -2.67 8.58 -9.23
CA VAL A 55 -1.45 9.17 -8.69
C VAL A 55 -0.25 8.25 -8.92
N LEU A 56 -0.38 6.96 -8.61
CA LEU A 56 0.70 5.99 -8.82
C LEU A 56 1.07 5.86 -10.30
N GLN A 57 0.09 5.89 -11.21
CA GLN A 57 0.33 5.91 -12.65
C GLN A 57 1.09 7.18 -13.07
N ALA A 58 0.70 8.34 -12.57
CA ALA A 58 1.39 9.61 -12.85
C ALA A 58 2.84 9.59 -12.34
N LEU A 59 3.08 9.06 -11.14
CA LEU A 59 4.42 8.87 -10.60
C LEU A 59 5.28 7.96 -11.50
N ARG A 60 4.74 6.83 -11.97
CA ARG A 60 5.42 5.94 -12.91
C ARG A 60 5.74 6.63 -14.24
N ALA A 61 4.79 7.39 -14.77
CA ALA A 61 4.94 8.09 -16.03
C ALA A 61 5.89 9.32 -15.95
N SER A 62 6.19 9.80 -14.75
CA SER A 62 7.14 10.91 -14.55
C SER A 62 8.57 10.57 -14.97
N GLY A 63 8.92 9.27 -15.00
CA GLY A 63 10.27 8.79 -15.26
C GLY A 63 11.23 8.94 -14.08
N LEU A 64 10.77 9.46 -12.94
CA LEU A 64 11.58 9.54 -11.73
C LEU A 64 11.71 8.15 -11.06
N PRO A 65 12.88 7.85 -10.47
CA PRO A 65 13.01 6.72 -9.55
C PRO A 65 11.95 6.82 -8.45
N CYS A 66 11.10 5.80 -8.33
CA CYS A 66 9.99 5.78 -7.39
C CYS A 66 9.98 4.46 -6.62
N VAL A 67 10.08 4.54 -5.30
CA VAL A 67 9.81 3.42 -4.39
C VAL A 67 8.40 3.60 -3.83
N HIS A 68 7.55 2.61 -4.02
CA HIS A 68 6.19 2.60 -3.50
C HIS A 68 6.07 1.63 -2.33
N VAL A 69 5.71 2.16 -1.15
CA VAL A 69 5.60 1.43 0.11
C VAL A 69 4.14 1.40 0.51
N VAL A 70 3.56 0.20 0.59
CA VAL A 70 2.21 -0.01 1.13
C VAL A 70 2.32 -0.47 2.58
N LEU A 71 1.72 0.29 3.50
CA LEU A 71 1.67 -0.03 4.93
C LEU A 71 0.28 -0.47 5.34
N GLY A 72 0.22 -1.56 6.12
CA GLY A 72 -1.04 -2.13 6.59
C GLY A 72 -2.02 -2.40 5.44
N PRO A 73 -1.72 -3.31 4.50
CA PRO A 73 -2.62 -3.59 3.38
C PRO A 73 -4.03 -3.99 3.88
N GLY A 74 -5.06 -3.28 3.43
CA GLY A 74 -6.46 -3.43 3.83
C GLY A 74 -6.82 -2.83 5.20
N CYS A 75 -5.91 -2.14 5.87
CA CYS A 75 -6.12 -1.67 7.25
C CYS A 75 -7.23 -0.63 7.38
N ASP A 76 -7.45 0.19 6.36
CA ASP A 76 -8.48 1.23 6.29
C ASP A 76 -9.87 0.70 5.93
N GLY A 77 -9.96 -0.57 5.51
CA GLY A 77 -11.20 -1.23 5.11
C GLY A 77 -11.65 -0.90 3.68
N GLU A 78 -10.81 -0.24 2.88
CA GLU A 78 -11.14 0.15 1.50
C GLU A 78 -10.78 -0.94 0.48
N SER A 79 -10.00 -1.94 0.92
CA SER A 79 -9.50 -3.02 0.07
C SER A 79 -9.81 -4.39 0.65
N ALA A 80 -10.44 -5.26 -0.15
CA ALA A 80 -10.66 -6.66 0.22
C ALA A 80 -9.33 -7.44 0.23
N ILE A 81 -9.18 -8.38 1.19
CA ILE A 81 -7.98 -9.21 1.36
C ILE A 81 -7.58 -9.92 0.06
N ASP A 82 -8.54 -10.49 -0.67
CA ASP A 82 -8.26 -11.21 -1.92
C ASP A 82 -7.82 -10.29 -3.06
N ALA A 83 -8.36 -9.07 -3.12
CA ALA A 83 -7.91 -8.07 -4.09
C ALA A 83 -6.46 -7.67 -3.80
N MET A 84 -6.12 -7.50 -2.53
CA MET A 84 -4.75 -7.20 -2.11
C MET A 84 -3.78 -8.35 -2.42
N ARG A 85 -4.15 -9.59 -2.11
CA ARG A 85 -3.36 -10.78 -2.46
C ARG A 85 -3.09 -10.87 -3.96
N ARG A 86 -4.10 -10.62 -4.80
CA ARG A 86 -3.93 -10.58 -6.25
C ARG A 86 -2.96 -9.47 -6.66
N ALA A 87 -3.16 -8.24 -6.18
CA ALA A 87 -2.32 -7.12 -6.56
C ALA A 87 -0.84 -7.31 -6.18
N VAL A 88 -0.56 -7.90 -5.01
CA VAL A 88 0.81 -8.23 -4.59
C VAL A 88 1.41 -9.34 -5.47
N ARG A 89 0.64 -10.38 -5.82
CA ARG A 89 1.09 -11.43 -6.75
C ARG A 89 1.41 -10.86 -8.13
N GLU A 90 0.53 -10.02 -8.67
CA GLU A 90 0.77 -9.34 -9.96
C GLU A 90 2.01 -8.43 -9.92
N ALA A 91 2.29 -7.80 -8.78
CA ALA A 91 3.54 -7.05 -8.61
C ALA A 91 4.76 -7.97 -8.61
N ASP A 92 4.69 -9.13 -7.96
CA ASP A 92 5.76 -10.12 -7.93
C ASP A 92 6.03 -10.75 -9.31
N GLU A 93 4.97 -11.15 -10.01
CA GLU A 93 5.03 -11.73 -11.35
C GLU A 93 5.66 -10.77 -12.37
N ARG A 94 5.47 -9.47 -12.18
CA ARG A 94 6.10 -8.42 -13.01
C ARG A 94 7.51 -8.05 -12.57
N GLY A 95 8.05 -8.67 -11.51
CA GLY A 95 9.35 -8.31 -10.93
C GLY A 95 9.38 -6.92 -10.30
N ALA A 96 8.20 -6.35 -9.99
CA ALA A 96 8.07 -5.01 -9.39
C ALA A 96 8.02 -5.06 -7.86
N LEU A 97 7.84 -6.23 -7.25
CA LEU A 97 7.87 -6.40 -5.80
C LEU A 97 9.33 -6.44 -5.30
N LEU A 98 9.73 -5.39 -4.58
CA LEU A 98 11.07 -5.29 -3.99
C LEU A 98 11.22 -6.15 -2.72
N GLY A 99 10.11 -6.38 -2.00
CA GLY A 99 10.10 -7.21 -0.80
C GLY A 99 8.88 -6.95 0.07
N VAL A 100 8.74 -7.76 1.12
CA VAL A 100 7.71 -7.62 2.16
C VAL A 100 8.43 -7.47 3.50
N LEU A 101 8.01 -6.49 4.30
CA LEU A 101 8.56 -6.23 5.63
C LEU A 101 7.57 -6.70 6.71
N PRO A 102 7.69 -7.95 7.19
CA PRO A 102 6.76 -8.50 8.18
C PRO A 102 6.88 -7.85 9.57
N GLN A 103 7.99 -7.15 9.86
CA GLN A 103 8.34 -6.68 11.22
C GLN A 103 8.09 -5.19 11.48
N MET A 104 7.25 -4.52 10.68
CA MET A 104 6.83 -3.15 11.02
C MET A 104 5.98 -3.07 12.31
N LEU A 105 5.58 -4.19 12.90
CA LEU A 105 4.87 -4.23 14.19
C LEU A 105 5.56 -3.44 15.31
N GLY A 106 6.90 -3.38 15.31
CA GLY A 106 7.65 -2.59 16.30
C GLY A 106 7.47 -1.07 16.15
N ILE A 107 7.17 -0.57 14.95
CA ILE A 107 6.99 0.86 14.69
C ILE A 107 5.56 1.33 14.99
N VAL A 108 4.57 0.43 14.87
CA VAL A 108 3.15 0.78 14.98
C VAL A 108 2.81 1.42 16.34
N PRO A 109 3.27 0.90 17.51
CA PRO A 109 3.05 1.57 18.79
C PRO A 109 3.64 2.97 18.86
N ALA A 110 4.84 3.17 18.29
CA ALA A 110 5.49 4.48 18.26
C ALA A 110 4.72 5.47 17.37
N MET A 111 4.30 5.03 16.17
CA MET A 111 3.49 5.84 15.26
C MET A 111 2.14 6.21 15.88
N ALA A 112 1.48 5.27 16.54
CA ALA A 112 0.22 5.53 17.22
C ALA A 112 0.38 6.48 18.42
N GLY A 113 1.48 6.36 19.18
CA GLY A 113 1.82 7.31 20.24
C GLY A 113 1.98 8.74 19.71
N LEU A 114 2.66 8.91 18.57
CA LEU A 114 2.79 10.21 17.89
C LEU A 114 1.46 10.72 17.31
N ALA A 115 0.54 9.80 16.98
CA ALA A 115 -0.78 10.09 16.44
C ALA A 115 -1.89 10.14 17.52
N ALA A 116 -1.54 10.09 18.80
CA ALA A 116 -2.52 9.98 19.89
C ALA A 116 -3.46 11.20 19.97
N SER A 117 -3.02 12.37 19.49
CA SER A 117 -3.85 13.59 19.39
C SER A 117 -4.79 13.59 18.19
N LEU A 118 -4.62 12.67 17.25
CA LEU A 118 -5.46 12.54 16.07
C LEU A 118 -6.75 11.76 16.39
N SER A 119 -7.78 11.97 15.56
CA SER A 119 -9.02 11.20 15.68
C SER A 119 -8.75 9.68 15.66
N PRO A 120 -9.51 8.87 16.40
CA PRO A 120 -9.37 7.40 16.39
C PRO A 120 -9.47 6.79 14.98
N ASN A 121 -10.19 7.45 14.06
CA ASN A 121 -10.37 7.02 12.68
C ASN A 121 -9.26 7.51 11.75
N ARG A 122 -8.13 7.96 12.28
CA ARG A 122 -6.94 8.28 11.50
C ARG A 122 -6.07 7.04 11.38
N THR A 123 -5.42 6.89 10.24
CA THR A 123 -4.79 5.64 9.81
C THR A 123 -3.80 5.02 10.80
N PRO A 124 -2.91 5.79 11.48
CA PRO A 124 -2.04 5.20 12.50
C PRO A 124 -2.82 4.51 13.64
N ASN A 125 -3.94 5.11 14.04
CA ASN A 125 -4.83 4.58 15.09
C ASN A 125 -5.67 3.41 14.57
N ILE A 126 -6.02 3.39 13.27
CA ILE A 126 -6.69 2.24 12.64
C ILE A 126 -5.74 1.03 12.58
N ILE A 127 -4.51 1.23 12.10
CA ILE A 127 -3.47 0.17 12.03
C ILE A 127 -3.19 -0.39 13.42
N GLN A 128 -3.03 0.46 14.44
CA GLN A 128 -2.83 0.00 15.81
C GLN A 128 -4.00 -0.84 16.32
N ARG A 129 -5.25 -0.42 16.07
CA ARG A 129 -6.44 -1.19 16.48
C ARG A 129 -6.54 -2.53 15.77
N ALA A 130 -6.23 -2.59 14.47
CA ALA A 130 -6.21 -3.84 13.72
C ALA A 130 -5.17 -4.82 14.31
N MET A 131 -3.97 -4.32 14.61
CA MET A 131 -2.90 -5.10 15.21
C MET A 131 -3.26 -5.64 16.60
N VAL A 132 -3.87 -4.81 17.46
CA VAL A 132 -4.32 -5.25 18.80
C VAL A 132 -5.38 -6.34 18.69
N ARG A 133 -6.37 -6.18 17.80
CA ARG A 133 -7.42 -7.19 17.57
C ARG A 133 -6.86 -8.52 17.08
N GLU A 134 -5.86 -8.49 16.20
CA GLU A 134 -5.19 -9.70 15.70
C GLU A 134 -4.41 -10.40 16.83
N ALA A 135 -3.70 -9.65 17.67
CA ALA A 135 -3.02 -10.19 18.83
C ALA A 135 -3.98 -10.79 19.88
N GLU A 136 -5.13 -10.14 20.11
CA GLU A 136 -6.19 -10.64 20.99
C GLU A 136 -6.83 -11.92 20.43
N ALA A 137 -7.05 -11.98 19.11
CA ALA A 137 -7.57 -13.17 18.44
C ALA A 137 -6.59 -14.35 18.47
N ALA A 138 -5.28 -14.08 18.42
CA ALA A 138 -4.22 -15.09 18.57
C ALA A 138 -3.99 -15.53 20.03
N GLY A 139 -4.60 -14.84 21.01
CA GLY A 139 -4.40 -14.99 22.45
C GLY A 139 -5.42 -15.85 23.20
N GLY A 140 -6.15 -16.72 22.50
CA GLY A 140 -6.90 -17.83 23.11
C GLY A 140 -6.53 -19.15 22.43
N ASP A 141 -5.45 -19.79 22.87
CA ASP A 141 -4.99 -21.14 22.46
C ASP A 141 -5.29 -21.50 20.99
N ALA A 142 -4.62 -20.82 20.05
CA ALA A 142 -4.63 -21.24 18.65
C ALA A 142 -3.23 -21.72 18.27
N ALA A 143 -3.05 -23.03 18.25
CA ALA A 143 -2.06 -23.65 17.37
C ALA A 143 -2.19 -23.02 15.98
N ALA A 144 -1.06 -22.56 15.44
CA ALA A 144 -1.03 -21.98 14.10
C ALA A 144 -1.73 -22.94 13.12
N PRO A 145 -2.75 -22.51 12.36
CA PRO A 145 -3.29 -23.35 11.33
C PRO A 145 -2.20 -23.56 10.27
N GLU A 146 -1.58 -24.74 10.29
CA GLU A 146 -0.84 -25.28 9.15
C GLU A 146 -1.82 -25.32 7.97
N GLY A 147 -1.82 -24.30 7.10
CA GLY A 147 -2.52 -24.40 5.82
C GLY A 147 -3.01 -23.11 5.18
N GLU A 148 -3.26 -22.02 5.91
CA GLU A 148 -3.65 -20.76 5.28
C GLU A 148 -2.52 -19.75 5.32
N ALA A 149 -1.77 -19.74 4.23
CA ALA A 149 -0.75 -18.75 3.95
C ALA A 149 -1.35 -17.34 4.13
N GLY A 150 -1.00 -16.67 5.23
CA GLY A 150 -1.42 -15.29 5.50
C GLY A 150 -1.04 -14.36 4.34
N LEU A 151 -1.60 -13.15 4.31
CA LEU A 151 -1.27 -12.09 3.35
C LEU A 151 0.25 -11.89 3.14
N CYS A 152 1.06 -12.23 4.14
CA CYS A 152 2.52 -12.11 4.17
C CYS A 152 3.30 -13.41 3.92
N SER A 153 2.68 -14.47 3.40
CA SER A 153 3.33 -15.76 3.14
C SER A 153 4.30 -15.75 1.94
N ILE A 154 4.43 -14.63 1.22
CA ILE A 154 5.49 -14.44 0.24
C ILE A 154 6.77 -14.07 0.99
N THR A 155 7.40 -15.06 1.61
CA THR A 155 8.70 -14.91 2.24
C THR A 155 9.78 -15.08 1.17
N ARG A 156 10.18 -13.99 0.51
CA ARG A 156 11.45 -13.97 -0.22
C ARG A 156 12.55 -13.56 0.75
N HIS A 157 13.45 -14.49 1.06
CA HIS A 157 14.78 -14.14 1.57
C HIS A 157 15.59 -13.54 0.41
N GLY A 158 15.25 -12.31 0.01
CA GLY A 158 15.89 -11.63 -1.10
C GLY A 158 17.17 -10.95 -0.66
N GLN A 159 18.31 -11.44 -1.14
CA GLN A 159 19.59 -10.73 -1.10
C GLN A 159 19.41 -9.32 -1.68
N THR A 160 19.56 -8.30 -0.84
CA THR A 160 19.48 -6.87 -1.19
C THR A 160 20.66 -6.38 -2.03
N GLN A 161 21.36 -7.26 -2.76
CA GLN A 161 22.58 -6.91 -3.49
C GLN A 161 22.35 -6.37 -4.91
N ALA A 162 21.10 -6.20 -5.35
CA ALA A 162 20.79 -5.65 -6.66
C ALA A 162 19.65 -4.63 -6.58
N VAL A 163 19.87 -3.54 -5.85
CA VAL A 163 19.24 -2.27 -6.19
C VAL A 163 20.35 -1.45 -6.86
N PRO A 164 20.31 -1.23 -8.19
CA PRO A 164 21.29 -0.40 -8.88
C PRO A 164 21.24 1.05 -8.41
#